data_AF-A0A327ZFS9-F1
#
_entry.id   AF-A0A327ZFS9-F1
#
_cell.length_a   1.000
_cell.length_b   1.000
_cell.length_c   1.000
_cell.angle_alpha   90.00
_cell.angle_beta   90.00
_cell.angle_gamma   90.00
#
_symmetry.space_group_name_H-M   'P 1'
#
loop_
_entity.id
_entity.type
_entity.pdbx_description
1 polymer ?
#
loop_
_entity_poly.entity_id
_entity_poly.type
_entity_poly.pdbx_seq_one_letter_code
_entity_poly.pdbx_strand_id
1 'polypeptide(L)' 'MPGDQVEHTPARPSWDCQACGRPWPCDPARDRLSRENGRVELAVKMWDHIEEAARDMPQSPASELFDRFLRWTD' A
#
# COMPACT_ATOMS: atom_id res chain seq x y z
N MET A 1 -2.42 -13.51 25.50
CA MET A 1 -2.01 -13.65 24.09
C MET A 1 -1.51 -12.29 23.65
N PRO A 2 -0.22 -12.08 23.35
CA PRO A 2 0.16 -10.84 22.71
C PRO A 2 -0.56 -10.83 21.36
N GLY A 3 -1.47 -9.88 21.17
CA GLY A 3 -2.15 -9.69 19.91
C GLY A 3 -1.07 -9.49 18.87
N ASP A 4 -0.97 -10.46 17.98
CA ASP A 4 -0.14 -10.46 16.79
C ASP A 4 -0.30 -9.05 16.17
N GLN A 5 0.72 -8.20 16.28
CA GLN A 5 0.78 -6.95 15.51
C GLN A 5 0.99 -7.41 14.08
N VAL A 6 -0.07 -7.94 13.45
CA VAL A 6 0.04 -8.53 12.13
C VAL A 6 0.42 -7.39 11.22
N GLU A 7 1.64 -7.47 10.70
CA GLU A 7 2.18 -6.41 9.91
C GLU A 7 1.35 -6.29 8.64
N HIS A 8 0.76 -5.13 8.40
CA HIS A 8 -0.05 -4.90 7.21
C HIS A 8 0.86 -4.65 6.00
N THR A 9 1.51 -5.71 5.53
CA THR A 9 2.42 -5.74 4.38
C THR A 9 1.69 -6.16 3.10
N PRO A 10 2.17 -5.75 1.91
CA PRO A 10 1.60 -6.17 0.63
C PRO A 10 1.99 -7.61 0.29
N ALA A 11 1.01 -8.42 -0.14
CA ALA A 11 1.20 -9.74 -0.71
C ALA A 11 1.35 -9.61 -2.22
N ARG A 12 2.47 -10.04 -2.80
CA ARG A 12 2.65 -10.05 -4.26
C ARG A 12 2.23 -11.41 -4.83
N PRO A 13 1.62 -11.47 -6.04
CA PRO A 13 1.39 -10.38 -6.99
C PRO A 13 0.01 -9.71 -6.88
N SER A 14 -0.88 -10.12 -5.96
CA SER A 14 -2.24 -9.55 -5.88
C SER A 14 -2.28 -8.16 -5.24
N TRP A 15 -1.20 -7.79 -4.55
CA TRP A 15 -1.07 -6.58 -3.74
C TRP A 15 -2.10 -6.50 -2.61
N ASP A 16 -2.67 -7.61 -2.18
CA ASP A 16 -3.56 -7.63 -1.03
C ASP A 16 -2.76 -7.62 0.28
N CYS A 17 -3.33 -7.08 1.33
CA CYS A 17 -2.67 -7.04 2.62
C CYS A 17 -2.60 -8.45 3.21
N GLN A 18 -1.39 -8.89 3.60
CA GLN A 18 -1.18 -10.21 4.20
C GLN A 18 -1.94 -10.38 5.53
N ALA A 19 -2.19 -9.29 6.25
CA ALA A 19 -2.86 -9.31 7.55
C ALA A 19 -4.38 -9.41 7.46
N CYS A 20 -5.00 -8.65 6.55
CA CYS A 20 -6.45 -8.49 6.51
C CYS A 20 -7.11 -8.89 5.19
N GLY A 21 -6.32 -9.28 4.18
CA GLY A 21 -6.81 -9.69 2.86
C GLY A 21 -7.45 -8.58 2.02
N ARG A 22 -7.43 -7.33 2.49
CA ARG A 22 -7.94 -6.17 1.75
C ARG A 22 -6.88 -5.62 0.80
N PRO A 23 -7.25 -4.87 -0.24
CA PRO A 23 -6.31 -4.17 -1.10
C PRO A 23 -5.28 -3.34 -0.30
N TRP A 24 -4.00 -3.68 -0.39
CA TRP A 24 -2.93 -2.87 0.20
C TRP A 24 -2.64 -1.64 -0.66
N PRO A 25 -2.48 -0.42 -0.12
CA PRO A 25 -2.47 -0.08 1.30
C PRO A 25 -3.87 -0.06 1.91
N CYS A 26 -4.12 -0.87 2.94
CA CYS A 26 -5.35 -0.85 3.73
C CYS A 26 -5.29 0.21 4.84
N ASP A 27 -6.42 0.60 5.43
CA ASP A 27 -6.46 1.70 6.42
C ASP A 27 -5.41 1.61 7.54
N PRO A 28 -5.16 0.43 8.16
CA PRO A 28 -4.11 0.31 9.18
C PRO A 28 -2.69 0.50 8.63
N ALA A 29 -2.44 0.06 7.38
CA ALA A 29 -1.16 0.27 6.72
C ALA A 29 -0.96 1.76 6.42
N ARG A 30 -2.01 2.46 5.97
CA ARG A 30 -1.98 3.90 5.70
C ARG A 30 -1.66 4.69 6.97
N ASP A 31 -2.37 4.43 8.07
CA ASP A 31 -2.13 5.10 9.35
C ASP A 31 -0.70 4.86 9.86
N ARG A 32 -0.21 3.62 9.80
CA ARG A 32 1.18 3.31 10.16
C ARG A 32 2.18 4.05 9.27
N LEU A 33 2.04 3.96 7.95
CA LEU A 33 2.94 4.57 6.98
C LEU A 33 2.99 6.10 7.14
N SER A 34 1.85 6.75 7.36
CA SER A 34 1.76 8.20 7.61
C SER A 34 2.38 8.62 8.94
N ARG A 35 2.39 7.75 9.96
CA ARG A 35 3.05 8.03 11.24
C ARG A 35 4.56 7.84 11.17
N GLU A 36 5.01 6.87 10.39
CA GLU A 36 6.42 6.49 10.26
C GLU A 36 7.19 7.39 9.27
N ASN A 37 6.51 7.98 8.29
CA ASN A 37 7.15 8.70 7.18
C ASN A 37 6.58 10.13 7.07
N GLY A 38 7.43 11.09 6.72
CA GLY A 38 6.95 12.41 6.32
C GLY A 38 6.19 12.36 4.99
N ARG A 39 5.34 13.36 4.70
CA ARG A 39 4.52 13.42 3.47
C ARG A 39 5.29 13.15 2.18
N VAL A 40 6.46 13.77 2.01
CA VAL A 40 7.31 13.60 0.80
C VAL A 40 7.89 12.19 0.72
N GLU A 41 8.42 11.68 1.84
CA GLU A 41 9.00 10.34 1.93
C GLU A 41 7.93 9.26 1.67
N LEU A 42 6.73 9.46 2.21
CA LEU A 42 5.57 8.61 1.98
C LEU A 42 5.19 8.59 0.48
N ALA A 43 5.10 9.75 -0.16
CA ALA A 43 4.76 9.85 -1.58
C ALA A 43 5.79 9.14 -2.47
N VAL A 44 7.09 9.34 -2.20
CA VAL A 44 8.18 8.63 -2.92
C VAL A 44 8.08 7.12 -2.72
N LYS A 45 7.89 6.67 -1.47
CA LYS A 45 7.74 5.24 -1.16
C LYS A 45 6.53 4.62 -1.84
N MET A 46 5.41 5.34 -1.91
CA MET A 46 4.21 4.86 -2.62
C MET A 46 4.38 4.88 -4.14
N TRP A 47 5.22 5.76 -4.67
CA TRP A 47 5.60 5.74 -6.09
C TRP A 47 6.40 4.48 -6.43
N ASP A 48 7.39 4.08 -5.62
CA ASP A 48 8.11 2.83 -5.89
C ASP A 48 7.15 1.62 -5.90
N HIS A 49 6.20 1.60 -4.97
CA HIS A 49 5.18 0.55 -4.92
C HIS A 49 4.20 0.57 -6.10
N ILE A 50 3.80 1.74 -6.61
CA ILE A 50 2.88 1.81 -7.76
C ILE A 50 3.53 1.24 -9.03
N GLU A 51 4.83 1.46 -9.22
CA GLU A 51 5.58 0.93 -10.37
C GLU A 51 5.69 -0.59 -10.31
N GLU A 52 5.93 -1.16 -9.13
CA GLU A 52 5.92 -2.60 -8.93
C GLU A 52 4.52 -3.20 -9.09
N ALA A 53 3.49 -2.54 -8.55
CA ALA A 53 2.10 -2.98 -8.65
C ALA A 53 1.60 -2.97 -10.11
N ALA A 54 1.98 -1.96 -10.89
CA ALA A 54 1.66 -1.89 -12.31
C ALA A 54 2.29 -3.05 -13.12
N ARG A 55 3.47 -3.52 -12.71
CA ARG A 55 4.14 -4.67 -13.33
C ARG A 55 3.48 -5.99 -12.93
N ASP A 56 3.05 -6.13 -11.68
CA ASP A 56 2.43 -7.35 -11.16
C ASP A 56 0.94 -7.48 -11.56
N MET A 57 0.24 -6.36 -11.78
CA MET A 57 -1.17 -6.29 -12.14
C MET A 57 -1.39 -5.52 -13.46
N PRO A 58 -0.91 -6.04 -14.61
CA PRO A 58 -0.96 -5.33 -15.90
C PRO A 58 -2.40 -5.06 -16.41
N GLN A 59 -3.38 -5.82 -15.91
CA GLN A 59 -4.81 -5.63 -16.23
C GLN A 59 -5.47 -4.51 -15.43
N SER A 60 -4.85 -4.03 -14.34
CA SER A 60 -5.42 -3.00 -13.49
C SER A 60 -5.30 -1.62 -14.15
N PRO A 61 -6.37 -0.81 -14.18
CA PRO A 61 -6.30 0.55 -14.70
C PRO A 61 -5.29 1.40 -13.93
N ALA A 62 -4.47 2.18 -14.64
CA ALA A 62 -3.48 3.07 -14.01
C ALA A 62 -4.13 4.07 -13.03
N SER A 63 -5.35 4.52 -13.30
CA SER A 63 -6.11 5.39 -12.41
C SER A 63 -6.46 4.71 -11.08
N GLU A 64 -6.78 3.41 -11.11
CA GLU A 64 -7.09 2.64 -9.90
C GLU A 64 -5.84 2.48 -9.03
N LEU A 65 -4.69 2.20 -9.65
CA LEU A 65 -3.40 2.15 -8.95
C LEU A 65 -3.05 3.54 -8.36
N PHE A 66 -3.25 4.62 -9.12
CA PHE A 66 -2.99 5.97 -8.62
C PHE A 66 -3.84 6.32 -7.40
N ASP A 67 -5.16 6.07 -7.49
CA ASP A 67 -6.09 6.30 -6.37
C ASP A 67 -5.74 5.47 -5.14
N ARG A 68 -5.27 4.25 -5.37
CA ARG A 68 -4.91 3.31 -4.31
C ARG A 68 -3.62 3.70 -3.59
N PHE A 69 -2.56 4.05 -4.32
CA PHE A 69 -1.23 4.29 -3.76
C PHE A 69 -0.95 5.76 -3.44
N LEU A 70 -1.38 6.73 -4.27
CA LEU A 70 -0.92 8.12 -4.18
C LEU A 70 -1.99 9.13 -3.71
N ARG A 71 -3.29 8.86 -3.93
CA ARG A 71 -4.36 9.84 -3.61
C ARG A 71 -4.43 10.28 -2.14
N TRP A 72 -3.90 9.46 -1.23
CA TRP A 72 -3.96 9.69 0.22
C TRP A 72 -2.62 10.15 0.80
N THR A 73 -1.58 10.27 -0.02
CA THR A 73 -0.24 10.73 0.42
C THR A 73 -0.10 12.25 0.36
N ASP A 74 -1.21 12.96 0.10
CA ASP A 74 -1.29 14.42 0.01
C ASP A 74 -1.61 15.07 1.37
#